data_AF-A0A7J8P8Y0-F1
#
_entry.id   AF-A0A7J8P8Y0-F1
#
_cell.length_a   1.000
_cell.length_b   1.000
_cell.length_c   1.000
_cell.angle_alpha   90.00
_cell.angle_beta   90.00
_cell.angle_gamma   90.00
#
_symmetry.space_group_name_H-M   'P 1'
#
loop_
_entity.id
_entity.type
_entity.pdbx_description
1 polymer ?
#
loop_
_entity_poly.entity_id
_entity_poly.type
_entity_poly.pdbx_seq_one_letter_code
_entity_poly.pdbx_strand_id
1 'polypeptide(L)' 'MEQATDAEKNMAVFEFLDFKRKNKIRPFVDKLIERHMAMKPTMKL' A
#
# COMPACT_ATOMS: atom_id res chain seq x y z
N MET A 1 3.90 10.48 -11.06
CA MET A 1 4.81 9.64 -10.25
C MET A 1 4.41 9.83 -8.80
N GLU A 2 4.25 8.75 -8.03
CA GLU A 2 4.12 8.89 -6.57
C GLU A 2 5.38 9.62 -6.06
N GLN A 3 5.21 10.78 -5.44
CA GLN A 3 6.32 11.48 -4.81
C GLN A 3 6.72 10.73 -3.55
N ALA A 4 8.03 10.63 -3.31
CA ALA A 4 8.54 10.04 -2.08
C ALA A 4 8.13 10.92 -0.89
N THR A 5 7.70 10.30 0.21
CA THR A 5 7.37 11.03 1.44
C THR A 5 8.64 11.62 2.06
N ASP A 6 8.53 12.63 2.93
CA ASP A 6 9.72 13.21 3.57
C ASP A 6 10.45 12.20 4.46
N ALA A 7 9.73 11.22 5.02
CA ALA A 7 10.33 10.07 5.68
C ALA A 7 11.17 9.23 4.70
N GLU A 8 10.65 8.93 3.51
CA GLU A 8 11.36 8.18 2.47
C GLU A 8 12.58 8.94 1.92
N LYS A 9 12.53 10.28 1.86
CA LYS A 9 13.67 11.12 1.43
C LYS A 9 14.82 11.11 2.43
N ASN A 10 14.54 10.88 3.70
CA ASN A 10 15.53 10.82 4.78
C ASN A 10 16.16 9.42 4.93
N MET A 11 15.64 8.40 4.24
CA MET A 11 16.17 7.04 4.30
C MET A 11 17.47 6.92 3.51
N ALA A 12 18.36 6.03 3.96
CA ALA A 12 19.46 5.62 3.11
C ALA A 12 18.91 4.88 1.88
N VAL A 13 19.60 5.01 0.74
CA VAL A 13 19.13 4.48 -0.55
C VAL A 13 18.80 2.98 -0.47
N PHE A 14 19.61 2.19 0.25
CA PHE A 14 19.37 0.75 0.40
C PHE A 14 18.11 0.43 1.22
N GLU A 15 17.81 1.24 2.24
CA GLU A 15 16.61 1.09 3.07
C GLU A 15 15.36 1.48 2.29
N PHE A 16 15.43 2.56 1.51
CA PHE A 16 14.36 2.98 0.62
C PHE A 16 14.03 1.90 -0.41
N LEU A 17 15.05 1.27 -1.03
CA LEU A 17 14.84 0.19 -1.99
C LEU A 17 14.24 -1.06 -1.35
N ASP A 18 14.69 -1.45 -0.15
CA ASP A 18 14.10 -2.57 0.59
C ASP A 18 12.66 -2.27 1.03
N PHE A 19 12.41 -1.05 1.51
CA PHE A 19 11.08 -0.58 1.87
C PHE A 19 10.13 -0.63 0.67
N LYS A 20 10.54 -0.10 -0.49
CA LYS A 20 9.72 -0.17 -1.71
C LYS A 20 9.50 -1.63 -2.10
N ARG A 21 10.54 -2.49 -2.11
CA ARG A 21 10.43 -3.93 -2.42
C ARG A 21 9.38 -4.62 -1.55
N LYS A 22 9.44 -4.46 -0.23
CA LYS A 22 8.49 -5.05 0.72
C LYS A 22 7.05 -4.59 0.50
N ASN A 23 6.88 -3.38 -0.01
CA ASN A 23 5.58 -2.73 -0.12
C ASN A 23 4.98 -2.70 -1.52
N LYS A 24 5.64 -3.29 -2.54
CA LYS A 24 5.18 -3.29 -3.94
C LYS A 24 3.79 -3.89 -4.15
N ILE A 25 3.35 -4.77 -3.26
CA ILE A 25 2.04 -5.44 -3.38
C ILE A 25 0.90 -4.70 -2.67
N ARG A 26 1.19 -3.65 -1.87
CA ARG A 26 0.13 -2.91 -1.14
C ARG A 26 -0.98 -2.42 -2.07
N PRO A 27 -0.69 -1.75 -3.20
CA PRO A 27 -1.75 -1.32 -4.12
C PRO A 27 -2.59 -2.47 -4.70
N PHE A 28 -2.00 -3.67 -4.82
CA PHE A 28 -2.73 -4.86 -5.26
C PHE A 28 -3.64 -5.40 -4.16
N VAL A 29 -3.13 -5.48 -2.92
CA VAL A 29 -3.90 -5.90 -1.74
C VAL A 29 -5.04 -4.93 -1.44
N ASP A 30 -4.80 -3.62 -1.51
CA ASP A 30 -5.81 -2.58 -1.27
C ASP A 30 -6.98 -2.72 -2.26
N LYS A 31 -6.70 -2.94 -3.54
CA LYS A 31 -7.73 -3.22 -4.56
C LYS A 31 -8.54 -4.49 -4.28
N LEU A 32 -7.91 -5.53 -3.72
CA LEU A 32 -8.62 -6.74 -3.33
C LEU A 32 -9.53 -6.49 -2.11
N ILE A 33 -9.07 -5.71 -1.14
CA ILE A 33 -9.86 -5.30 0.03
C ILE A 33 -11.06 -4.45 -0.40
N GLU A 34 -10.86 -3.45 -1.25
CA GLU A 34 -11.93 -2.61 -1.78
C GLU A 34 -13.01 -3.44 -2.48
N ARG A 35 -12.60 -4.37 -3.36
CA ARG A 35 -13.54 -5.29 -4.03
C ARG A 35 -14.29 -6.15 -3.02
N HIS A 36 -13.60 -6.68 -2.01
CA HIS A 36 -14.23 -7.49 -0.97
C HIS A 36 -15.24 -6.68 -0.15
N MET A 37 -14.91 -5.45 0.23
CA MET A 37 -15.82 -4.55 0.96
C MET A 37 -17.02 -4.12 0.12
N ALA A 38 -16.82 -3.85 -1.17
CA ALA A 38 -17.91 -3.55 -2.11
C ALA A 38 -18.81 -4.77 -2.38
N MET A 39 -18.26 -5.98 -2.31
CA MET A 39 -19.00 -7.23 -2.49
C MET A 39 -19.75 -7.68 -1.24
N LYS A 40 -19.39 -7.23 -0.03
CA LYS A 40 -20.21 -7.53 1.15
C LYS A 40 -21.57 -6.83 0.96
N PRO A 41 -22.69 -7.57 0.82
CA PRO A 41 -23.95 -6.96 1.21
C PRO A 41 -23.76 -6.59 2.67
N THR A 42 -24.07 -5.36 3.04
CA THR A 42 -24.05 -4.89 4.42
C THR A 42 -24.66 -5.97 5.30
N MET A 43 -23.83 -6.73 6.03
CA MET A 43 -24.29 -7.57 7.13
C MET A 43 -24.74 -6.57 8.18
N LYS A 44 -26.00 -6.13 8.05
CA LYS A 44 -26.72 -5.46 9.12
C LYS A 44 -26.92 -6.52 10.19
N LEU A 45 -26.08 -6.45 11.21
CA LEU A 45 -26.43 -6.90 12.55
C LEU A 45 -27.43 -5.91 13.13
#